data_AF-A0A0B2AMC7-F1
#
_entry.id   AF-A0A0B2AMC7-F1
#
_cell.length_a   1.000
_cell.length_b   1.000
_cell.length_c   1.000
_cell.angle_alpha   90.00
_cell.angle_beta   90.00
_cell.angle_gamma   90.00
#
_symmetry.space_group_name_H-M   'P 1'
#
loop_
_entity.id
_entity.type
_entity.pdbx_description
1 polymer ?
#
loop_
_entity_poly.entity_id
_entity_poly.type
_entity_poly.pdbx_seq_one_letter_code
_entity_poly.pdbx_strand_id
1 'polypeptide(L)' 'MIERGSNKHGPQLDDEMKHEDQGTIRSGRPGHVEDFRQTEPFPDDTDSPETRAAMEHGAAGGSGAEPEEDEGQLGTPE' A
#
# COMPACT_ATOMS: atom_id res chain seq x y z
N MET A 1 -5.08 28.37 18.35
CA MET A 1 -5.85 27.43 17.51
C MET A 1 -5.08 27.28 16.21
N ILE A 2 -4.65 26.08 15.83
CA ILE A 2 -3.97 25.85 14.55
C ILE A 2 -5.05 25.49 13.55
N GLU A 3 -5.40 26.44 12.69
CA GLU A 3 -6.23 26.20 11.52
C GLU A 3 -5.36 25.49 10.48
N ARG A 4 -5.45 24.17 10.41
CA ARG A 4 -4.76 23.38 9.37
C ARG A 4 -5.56 23.47 8.06
N GLY A 5 -5.65 24.66 7.48
CA GLY A 5 -6.14 24.89 6.11
C GLY A 5 -4.97 25.11 5.14
N SER A 6 -5.16 24.79 3.86
CA SER A 6 -4.17 25.10 2.82
C SER A 6 -4.04 26.62 2.67
N ASN A 7 -2.82 27.16 2.62
CA ASN A 7 -2.62 28.59 2.32
C ASN A 7 -2.66 28.91 0.81
N LYS A 8 -2.70 27.86 -0.03
CA LYS A 8 -2.58 27.96 -1.48
C LYS A 8 -3.93 28.20 -2.15
N HIS A 9 -5.00 27.69 -1.56
CA HIS A 9 -6.35 27.72 -2.10
C HIS A 9 -7.32 28.23 -1.03
N GLY A 10 -8.44 28.82 -1.45
CA GLY A 10 -9.49 29.24 -0.52
C GLY A 10 -10.29 28.05 0.03
N PRO A 11 -11.01 28.21 1.15
CA PRO A 11 -11.69 27.10 1.84
C PRO A 11 -12.70 26.35 0.96
N GLN A 12 -13.39 27.06 0.05
CA GLN A 12 -14.34 26.43 -0.88
C GLN A 12 -13.65 25.50 -1.88
N LEU A 13 -12.49 25.91 -2.40
CA LEU A 13 -11.74 25.11 -3.38
C LEU A 13 -11.05 23.92 -2.70
N ASP A 14 -10.59 24.09 -1.45
CA ASP A 14 -10.07 22.99 -0.63
C ASP A 14 -11.13 21.91 -0.39
N ASP A 15 -12.37 22.29 -0.11
CA ASP A 15 -13.47 21.34 0.09
C ASP A 15 -13.80 20.56 -1.20
N GLU A 16 -13.75 21.23 -2.36
CA GLU A 16 -13.96 20.60 -3.67
C GLU A 16 -12.86 19.59 -4.00
N MET A 17 -11.58 19.99 -3.89
CA MET A 17 -10.45 19.07 -4.10
C MET A 17 -10.48 17.88 -3.14
N LYS A 18 -10.83 18.13 -1.87
CA LYS A 18 -10.97 17.05 -0.90
C LYS A 18 -12.05 16.06 -1.35
N HIS A 19 -13.17 16.54 -1.89
CA HIS A 19 -14.25 15.69 -2.39
C HIS A 19 -13.80 14.78 -3.54
N GLU A 20 -12.99 15.31 -4.46
CA GLU A 20 -12.37 14.55 -5.55
C GLU A 20 -11.40 13.48 -5.01
N ASP A 21 -10.52 13.87 -4.09
CA ASP A 21 -9.51 12.97 -3.50
C ASP A 21 -10.13 11.85 -2.66
N GLN A 22 -11.29 12.08 -2.01
CA GLN A 22 -11.96 11.06 -1.22
C GLN A 22 -12.27 9.79 -2.03
N GLY A 23 -12.56 9.90 -3.33
CA GLY A 23 -12.81 8.73 -4.19
C GLY A 23 -11.59 7.82 -4.29
N THR A 24 -10.42 8.41 -4.49
CA THR A 24 -9.13 7.70 -4.59
C THR A 24 -8.72 7.11 -3.25
N ILE A 25 -8.83 7.88 -2.16
CA ILE A 25 -8.48 7.40 -0.81
C ILE A 25 -9.36 6.22 -0.40
N ARG A 26 -10.68 6.31 -0.67
CA ARG A 26 -11.65 5.29 -0.26
C ARG A 26 -11.59 4.01 -1.10
N SER A 27 -11.13 4.12 -2.35
CA SER A 27 -10.87 2.97 -3.23
C SER A 27 -9.85 2.01 -2.61
N GLY A 28 -8.90 2.50 -1.80
CA GLY A 28 -7.87 1.67 -1.17
C GLY A 28 -6.89 1.03 -2.16
N ARG A 29 -7.04 1.32 -3.45
CA ARG A 29 -6.17 0.84 -4.53
C ARG A 29 -5.08 1.88 -4.78
N PRO A 30 -3.81 1.46 -4.96
CA PRO A 30 -2.77 2.34 -5.46
C PRO A 30 -3.24 3.04 -6.74
N GLY A 31 -2.93 4.32 -6.90
CA GLY A 31 -3.19 5.04 -8.14
C GLY A 31 -2.60 4.28 -9.33
N HIS A 32 -3.26 4.32 -10.49
CA HIS A 32 -2.76 3.67 -11.69
C HIS A 32 -1.35 4.18 -12.02
N VAL A 33 -0.37 3.30 -11.96
CA VAL A 33 0.99 3.51 -12.47
C VAL A 33 1.06 3.04 -13.92
N GLU A 34 2.16 3.33 -14.63
CA GLU A 34 2.40 2.77 -15.96
C GLU A 34 2.18 1.24 -15.94
N ASP A 35 1.45 0.69 -16.92
CA ASP A 35 0.97 -0.70 -16.90
C ASP A 35 2.07 -1.72 -16.60
N PHE A 36 3.28 -1.51 -17.12
CA PHE A 36 4.43 -2.40 -16.89
C PHE A 36 4.97 -2.38 -15.44
N ARG A 37 4.56 -1.40 -14.63
CA ARG A 37 4.89 -1.27 -13.21
C ARG A 37 3.72 -1.63 -12.31
N GLN A 38 2.52 -1.83 -12.87
CA GLN A 38 1.33 -2.13 -12.11
C GLN A 38 1.40 -3.58 -11.63
N THR A 39 1.33 -3.77 -10.32
CA THR A 39 1.16 -5.11 -9.74
C THR A 39 -0.24 -5.63 -10.09
N GLU A 40 -0.31 -6.89 -10.51
CA GLU A 40 -1.58 -7.55 -10.79
C GLU A 40 -2.48 -7.59 -9.53
N PRO A 41 -3.82 -7.49 -9.69
CA PRO A 41 -4.74 -7.58 -8.57
C PRO A 41 -4.70 -8.97 -7.93
N PHE A 42 -4.88 -9.02 -6.61
CA PHE A 42 -5.08 -10.31 -5.93
C PHE A 42 -6.42 -10.92 -6.36
N PRO A 43 -6.45 -12.24 -6.60
CA PRO A 43 -7.70 -12.94 -6.86
C PRO A 43 -8.75 -12.72 -5.77
N ASP A 44 -10.00 -12.52 -6.18
CA ASP A 44 -11.15 -12.30 -5.30
C ASP A 44 -12.30 -13.29 -5.58
N ASP A 45 -13.44 -13.09 -4.91
CA ASP A 45 -14.60 -13.98 -5.04
C ASP A 45 -15.26 -13.97 -6.42
N THR A 46 -14.94 -12.99 -7.27
CA THR A 46 -15.39 -12.92 -8.66
C THR A 46 -14.55 -13.79 -9.60
N ASP A 47 -13.36 -14.19 -9.15
CA ASP A 47 -12.47 -15.05 -9.92
C ASP A 47 -12.84 -16.54 -9.85
N SER A 48 -12.36 -17.28 -10.86
CA SER A 48 -12.59 -18.72 -10.95
C SER A 48 -12.01 -19.47 -9.74
N PRO A 49 -12.61 -20.60 -9.32
CA PRO A 49 -12.08 -21.42 -8.23
C PRO A 49 -10.64 -21.90 -8.49
N GLU A 50 -10.29 -22.15 -9.76
CA GLU A 50 -8.94 -22.55 -10.17
C GLU A 50 -7.93 -21.43 -9.91
N THR A 51 -8.26 -20.18 -10.28
CA THR A 51 -7.43 -19.00 -10.05
C THR A 51 -7.16 -18.77 -8.55
N ARG A 52 -8.19 -18.91 -7.71
CA ARG A 52 -8.06 -18.76 -6.26
C ARG A 52 -7.20 -19.87 -5.64
N ALA A 53 -7.42 -21.13 -6.05
CA ALA A 53 -6.62 -22.25 -5.57
C ALA A 53 -5.14 -22.13 -5.96
N ALA A 54 -4.84 -21.63 -7.17
CA ALA A 54 -3.47 -21.42 -7.63
C ALA A 54 -2.71 -20.40 -6.74
N MET A 55 -3.40 -19.34 -6.29
CA MET A 55 -2.82 -18.36 -5.36
C MET A 55 -2.58 -18.96 -3.97
N GLU A 56 -3.52 -19.76 -3.45
CA GLU A 56 -3.40 -20.43 -2.15
C GLU A 56 -2.22 -21.41 -2.11
N HIS A 57 -2.00 -22.16 -3.20
CA HIS A 57 -0.86 -23.08 -3.32
C HIS A 57 0.49 -22.37 -3.53
N GLY A 58 0.49 -21.13 -4.05
CA GLY A 58 1.70 -20.30 -4.19
C GLY A 58 2.06 -19.49 -2.94
N ALA A 59 1.08 -19.16 -2.10
CA ALA A 59 1.27 -18.33 -0.89
C ALA A 59 2.08 -19.01 0.22
N ALA A 60 2.20 -20.35 0.21
CA ALA A 60 3.02 -21.09 1.17
C ALA A 60 4.54 -20.85 1.05
N GLY A 61 5.00 -20.14 0.00
CA GLY A 61 6.42 -19.80 -0.22
C GLY A 61 6.81 -18.37 0.18
N GLY A 62 5.89 -17.57 0.71
CA GLY A 62 6.09 -16.14 0.96
C GLY A 62 5.88 -15.73 2.42
N SER A 63 6.36 -16.51 3.39
CA SER A 63 6.53 -15.98 4.75
C SER A 63 7.68 -14.99 4.70
N GLY A 64 7.42 -13.72 4.99
CA GLY A 64 8.45 -12.71 5.22
C GLY A 64 9.45 -13.24 6.24
N ALA A 65 10.64 -13.61 5.78
CA ALA A 65 11.79 -13.78 6.62
C ALA A 65 12.25 -12.35 6.96
N GLU A 66 11.84 -11.88 8.13
CA GLU A 66 12.56 -10.82 8.85
C GLU A 66 14.03 -11.28 8.86
N PRO A 67 14.99 -10.50 8.32
CA PRO A 67 16.39 -10.84 8.51
C PRO A 67 16.70 -10.66 9.99
N GLU A 68 16.85 -11.78 10.69
CA GLU A 68 17.49 -11.85 12.01
C GLU A 68 18.77 -11.00 11.95
N GLU A 69 18.79 -9.95 12.76
CA GLU A 69 19.87 -8.99 12.81
C GLU A 69 21.12 -9.74 13.29
N ASP A 70 22.11 -9.94 12.40
CA ASP A 70 23.43 -10.46 12.75
C ASP A 70 24.09 -9.41 13.65
N GLU A 71 23.93 -9.60 14.95
CA GLU A 71 24.54 -8.78 15.99
C GLU A 71 26.05 -8.98 15.93
N GLY A 72 26.69 -8.15 15.10
CA GLY A 72 28.12 -8.04 14.97
C GLY A 72 28.78 -8.04 16.36
N GLN A 73 29.64 -9.03 16.56
CA GLN A 73 30.49 -9.20 17.73
C GLN A 73 31.40 -7.97 17.92
N LEU A 74 30.89 -6.92 18.56
CA LEU A 74 31.69 -5.82 19.07
C LEU A 74 32.22 -6.21 20.44
N GLY A 75 33.39 -6.85 20.43
CA GLY A 75 34.19 -7.10 21.62
C GLY A 75 34.44 -5.78 22.37
N THR A 76 34.05 -5.76 23.64
CA THR A 76 34.39 -4.73 24.61
C THR A 76 35.91 -4.66 24.78
N PRO A 77 36.58 -3.51 24.61
CA PRO A 77 37.93 -3.36 25.14
C PRO A 77 37.88 -3.22 26.66
N GLU A 78 38.75 -3.97 27.33
CA GLU A 78 39.07 -3.92 28.77
C GLU A 78 39.76 -2.60 29.17
#